data_AF-A0A963W4T1-F1
#
_entry.id   AF-A0A963W4T1-F1
#
_cell.length_a   1.000
_cell.length_b   1.000
_cell.length_c   1.000
_cell.angle_alpha   90.00
_cell.angle_beta   90.00
_cell.angle_gamma   90.00
#
_symmetry.space_group_name_H-M   'P 1'
#
loop_
_entity.id
_entity.type
_entity.pdbx_description
1 polymer ?
#
loop_
_entity_poly.entity_id
_entity_poly.type
_entity_poly.pdbx_seq_one_letter_code
_entity_poly.pdbx_strand_id
1 'polypeptide(L)'
;RSIALSQVYSKEGLGHGVSFDAAEQWGEKVLRPLIDAPFAERSLVNINFPPLPAGEVKGIRVVRQGFHDYARGSIVEGTDPRGFAYFWFGLHGIEHTPGHASDLEAIDEGYVSVTPLTLDFTHEASLASLAERYSP
;
A
#
# COMPACT_ATOMS: atom_id res chain seq x y z
N ARG A 1 8.29 1.36 -17.57
CA ARG A 1 8.68 1.48 -16.15
C ARG A 1 7.64 2.34 -15.47
N SER A 2 7.13 1.90 -14.33
CA SER A 2 6.07 2.62 -13.61
C SER A 2 6.43 2.65 -12.13
N ILE A 3 6.35 3.83 -11.52
CA ILE A 3 6.59 4.04 -10.10
C ILE A 3 5.40 4.81 -9.55
N ALA A 4 4.75 4.27 -8.52
CA ALA A 4 3.71 4.95 -7.78
C ALA A 4 4.30 5.58 -6.52
N LEU A 5 3.86 6.79 -6.18
CA LEU A 5 4.31 7.52 -5.00
C LEU A 5 3.09 8.00 -4.23
N SER A 6 3.06 7.72 -2.94
CA SER A 6 1.98 8.10 -2.03
C SER A 6 2.54 8.70 -0.76
N GLN A 7 1.98 9.83 -0.31
CA GLN A 7 2.25 10.38 1.01
C GLN A 7 1.20 9.82 1.98
N VAL A 8 1.63 9.20 3.08
CA VAL A 8 0.73 8.77 4.15
C VAL A 8 0.39 9.96 5.04
N TYR A 9 -0.82 9.96 5.61
CA TYR A 9 -1.35 11.04 6.45
C TYR A 9 -1.62 10.55 7.86
N SER A 10 -1.38 11.39 8.87
CA SER A 10 -1.49 11.02 10.28
C SER A 10 -2.90 11.08 10.86
N LYS A 11 -3.87 11.66 10.14
CA LYS A 11 -5.26 11.80 10.58
C LYS A 11 -6.25 11.62 9.43
N GLU A 12 -7.38 10.99 9.74
CA GLU A 12 -8.55 10.94 8.88
C GLU A 12 -9.13 12.37 8.71
N GLY A 13 -9.36 12.80 7.46
CA GLY A 13 -9.87 14.13 7.13
C GLY A 13 -9.75 14.45 5.64
N LEU A 14 -10.24 15.64 5.22
CA LEU A 14 -10.32 16.07 3.81
C LEU A 14 -8.96 16.29 3.09
N GLY A 15 -7.84 15.85 3.67
CA GLY A 15 -6.52 15.95 3.05
C GLY A 15 -5.93 17.37 2.94
N HIS A 16 -6.66 18.42 3.33
CA HIS A 16 -6.22 19.81 3.18
C HIS A 16 -5.02 20.20 4.05
N GLY A 17 -4.69 19.42 5.09
CA GLY A 17 -3.57 19.65 6.00
C GLY A 17 -2.42 18.65 5.82
N VAL A 18 -2.40 17.95 4.69
CA VAL A 18 -1.36 16.97 4.38
C VAL A 18 -0.05 17.69 4.13
N SER A 19 0.98 17.35 4.91
CA SER A 19 2.34 17.73 4.59
C SER A 19 2.95 16.74 3.59
N PHE A 20 3.53 17.25 2.51
CA PHE A 20 4.35 16.49 1.57
C PHE A 20 5.85 16.59 1.86
N ASP A 21 6.24 17.18 2.99
CA ASP A 21 7.65 17.44 3.34
C ASP A 21 8.53 16.18 3.24
N ALA A 22 8.06 15.03 3.76
CA ALA A 22 8.78 13.76 3.62
C ALA A 22 8.96 13.38 2.15
N ALA A 23 7.88 13.40 1.35
CA ALA A 23 7.94 13.09 -0.08
C ALA A 23 8.84 14.06 -0.86
N GLU A 24 8.80 15.35 -0.56
CA GLU A 24 9.61 16.37 -1.24
C GLU A 24 11.11 16.21 -0.93
N GLN A 25 11.47 16.00 0.34
CA GLN A 25 12.89 15.90 0.74
C GLN A 25 13.50 14.51 0.55
N TRP A 26 12.69 13.45 0.50
CA TRP A 26 13.16 12.07 0.30
C TRP A 26 12.89 11.52 -1.09
N GLY A 27 12.03 12.16 -1.89
CA GLY A 27 11.63 11.71 -3.22
C GLY A 27 12.81 11.48 -4.15
N GLU A 28 13.74 12.44 -4.22
CA GLU A 28 14.96 12.28 -5.02
C GLU A 28 15.82 11.11 -4.52
N LYS A 29 16.01 10.99 -3.19
CA LYS A 29 16.85 9.95 -2.58
C LYS A 29 16.33 8.55 -2.89
N VAL A 30 15.01 8.35 -2.86
CA VAL A 30 14.39 7.05 -3.14
C VAL A 30 14.29 6.75 -4.64
N LEU A 31 14.05 7.76 -5.48
CA LEU A 31 13.90 7.57 -6.92
C LEU A 31 15.24 7.37 -7.64
N ARG A 32 16.30 8.05 -7.23
CA ARG A 32 17.61 8.01 -7.88
C ARG A 32 18.13 6.60 -8.17
N PRO A 33 18.19 5.65 -7.21
CA PRO A 33 18.65 4.30 -7.50
C PRO A 33 17.70 3.52 -8.44
N LEU A 34 16.44 3.93 -8.58
CA LEU A 34 15.44 3.27 -9.41
C LEU A 34 15.45 3.73 -10.87
N ILE A 35 16.16 4.80 -11.21
CA ILE A 35 16.23 5.31 -12.60
C ILE A 35 16.93 4.29 -13.50
N ASP A 36 18.08 3.78 -13.05
CA ASP A 36 18.92 2.87 -13.84
C ASP A 36 18.72 1.38 -13.48
N ALA A 37 17.93 1.07 -12.45
CA ALA A 37 17.65 -0.30 -12.05
C ALA A 37 16.87 -1.06 -13.15
N PRO A 38 17.12 -2.35 -13.40
CA PRO A 38 16.26 -3.15 -14.27
C PRO A 38 14.90 -3.40 -13.58
N PHE A 39 13.80 -3.25 -14.31
CA PHE A 39 12.47 -3.66 -13.86
C PHE A 39 12.10 -4.94 -14.60
N ALA A 40 11.55 -5.92 -13.89
CA ALA A 40 10.95 -7.08 -14.53
C ALA A 40 9.81 -6.65 -15.46
N GLU A 41 9.54 -7.42 -16.51
CA GLU A 41 8.35 -7.17 -17.33
C GLU A 41 7.09 -7.23 -16.46
N ARG A 42 6.09 -6.43 -16.83
CA ARG A 42 4.81 -6.37 -16.12
C ARG A 42 4.97 -6.11 -14.60
N SER A 43 5.97 -5.31 -14.21
CA SER A 43 6.19 -4.91 -12.82
C SER A 43 6.12 -3.39 -12.63
N LEU A 44 5.91 -2.98 -11.39
CA LEU A 44 5.97 -1.59 -10.94
C LEU A 44 6.58 -1.52 -9.55
N VAL A 45 7.03 -0.33 -9.14
CA VAL A 45 7.47 -0.09 -7.77
C VAL A 45 6.50 0.86 -7.09
N ASN A 46 5.99 0.46 -5.94
CA ASN A 46 5.16 1.29 -5.08
C ASN A 46 6.02 1.92 -3.97
N ILE A 47 5.91 3.23 -3.78
CA ILE A 47 6.66 3.96 -2.75
C ILE A 47 5.66 4.69 -1.85
N ASN A 48 5.80 4.52 -0.53
CA ASN A 48 5.04 5.31 0.42
C ASN A 48 5.98 6.09 1.35
N PHE A 49 5.61 7.33 1.64
CA PHE A 49 6.32 8.20 2.59
C PHE A 49 5.55 8.24 3.91
N PRO A 50 6.24 8.12 5.07
CA PRO A 50 5.57 8.14 6.36
C PRO A 50 5.03 9.55 6.66
N PRO A 51 3.99 9.67 7.52
CA PRO A 51 3.37 10.95 7.88
C PRO A 51 4.21 11.73 8.92
N LEU A 52 5.51 11.86 8.68
CA LEU A 52 6.48 12.48 9.58
C LEU A 52 7.17 13.68 8.90
N PRO A 53 7.67 14.67 9.66
CA PRO A 53 8.60 15.65 9.12
C PRO A 53 9.81 14.97 8.47
N ALA A 54 10.36 15.55 7.40
CA ALA A 54 11.45 14.94 6.66
C ALA A 54 12.69 14.62 7.51
N GLY A 55 12.97 15.43 8.53
CA GLY A 55 14.08 15.25 9.46
C GLY A 55 13.91 14.07 10.43
N GLU A 56 12.70 13.53 10.57
CA GLU A 56 12.39 12.40 11.46
C GLU A 56 12.30 11.06 10.71
N VAL A 57 12.30 11.09 9.38
CA VAL A 57 12.31 9.88 8.54
C VAL A 57 13.62 9.13 8.76
N LYS A 58 13.52 7.86 9.15
CA LYS A 58 14.67 7.04 9.59
C LYS A 58 15.48 6.44 8.44
N GLY A 59 14.93 6.42 7.22
CA GLY A 59 15.58 5.86 6.05
C GLY A 59 14.59 5.28 5.04
N ILE A 60 15.12 4.44 4.14
CA ILE A 60 14.36 3.74 3.10
C ILE A 60 14.45 2.23 3.36
N ARG A 61 13.34 1.50 3.22
CA ARG A 61 13.31 0.04 3.32
C ARG A 61 12.60 -0.57 2.13
N VAL A 62 13.24 -1.57 1.52
CA VAL A 62 12.59 -2.46 0.55
C VAL A 62 11.84 -3.53 1.32
N VAL A 63 10.56 -3.68 1.01
CA VAL A 63 9.60 -4.44 1.82
C VAL A 63 8.64 -5.22 0.93
N ARG A 64 7.90 -6.15 1.53
CA ARG A 64 6.81 -6.85 0.85
C ARG A 64 5.50 -6.08 0.99
N GLN A 65 4.54 -6.38 0.12
CA GLN A 65 3.19 -5.85 0.24
C GLN A 65 2.55 -6.37 1.54
N GLY A 66 2.07 -5.46 2.38
CA GLY A 66 1.27 -5.78 3.55
C GLY A 66 -0.17 -6.09 3.18
N PHE A 67 -0.85 -6.82 4.06
CA PHE A 67 -2.29 -7.08 3.95
C PHE A 67 -3.02 -6.36 5.07
N HIS A 68 -4.07 -5.67 4.67
CA HIS A 68 -5.02 -5.02 5.57
C HIS A 68 -6.07 -6.04 6.01
N ASP A 69 -6.31 -6.15 7.32
CA ASP A 69 -7.46 -6.90 7.83
C ASP A 69 -8.73 -6.04 7.70
N TYR A 70 -9.50 -6.31 6.64
CA TYR A 70 -10.77 -5.63 6.39
C TYR A 70 -11.95 -6.23 7.15
N ALA A 71 -11.75 -7.26 7.98
CA ALA A 71 -12.83 -7.92 8.72
C ALA A 71 -13.58 -6.99 9.69
N ARG A 72 -13.00 -5.82 10.03
CA ARG A 72 -13.61 -4.78 10.89
C ARG A 72 -14.26 -3.62 10.13
N GLY A 73 -14.47 -3.75 8.82
CA GLY A 73 -15.27 -2.81 8.05
C GLY A 73 -16.69 -2.68 8.60
N SER A 74 -17.23 -1.47 8.61
CA SER A 74 -18.62 -1.20 8.96
C SER A 74 -19.44 -0.92 7.71
N ILE A 75 -20.70 -1.34 7.76
CA ILE A 75 -21.70 -0.98 6.77
C ILE A 75 -22.69 -0.08 7.49
N VAL A 76 -22.78 1.17 7.05
CA VAL A 76 -23.74 2.14 7.56
C VAL A 76 -24.88 2.23 6.55
N GLU A 77 -26.04 1.73 6.94
CA GLU A 77 -27.26 1.87 6.16
C GLU A 77 -27.85 3.27 6.34
N GLY A 78 -28.33 3.85 5.25
CA GLY A 78 -29.13 5.07 5.25
C GLY A 78 -30.31 4.97 4.29
N THR A 79 -31.24 5.90 4.39
CA THR A 79 -32.39 5.99 3.50
C THR A 79 -32.38 7.36 2.83
N ASP A 80 -32.47 7.37 1.50
CA ASP A 80 -32.53 8.62 0.74
C ASP A 80 -33.91 9.31 0.93
N PRO A 81 -34.05 10.59 0.54
CA PRO A 81 -35.32 11.31 0.69
C PRO A 81 -36.51 10.73 -0.09
N ARG A 82 -36.29 9.78 -1.00
CA ARG A 82 -37.33 9.10 -1.79
C ARG A 82 -37.71 7.74 -1.18
N GLY A 83 -37.08 7.35 -0.08
CA GLY A 83 -37.32 6.08 0.62
C GLY A 83 -36.45 4.92 0.15
N PHE A 84 -35.43 5.13 -0.69
CA PHE A 84 -34.54 4.06 -1.13
C PHE A 84 -33.37 3.88 -0.16
N ALA A 85 -33.07 2.63 0.19
CA ALA A 85 -31.89 2.32 0.99
C ALA A 85 -30.59 2.60 0.21
N TYR A 86 -29.58 3.10 0.91
CA TYR A 86 -28.20 3.18 0.46
C TYR A 86 -27.27 2.71 1.57
N PHE A 87 -26.04 2.35 1.21
CA PHE A 87 -25.06 1.80 2.15
C PHE A 87 -23.72 2.52 1.98
N TRP A 88 -23.15 2.98 3.09
CA TRP A 88 -21.78 3.44 3.18
C TRP A 88 -20.89 2.33 3.74
N PHE A 89 -19.79 2.07 3.06
CA PHE A 89 -18.72 1.23 3.60
C PHE A 89 -17.76 2.12 4.39
N GLY A 90 -17.79 2.01 5.71
CA GLY A 90 -16.85 2.66 6.61
C GLY A 90 -15.69 1.71 6.91
N LEU A 91 -14.50 2.05 6.42
CA LEU A 91 -13.28 1.33 6.80
C LEU A 91 -12.76 1.99 8.09
N HIS A 92 -12.89 1.31 9.23
CA HIS A 92 -12.24 1.75 10.47
C HIS A 92 -10.73 1.54 10.37
N GLY A 93 -9.97 2.27 11.22
CA GLY A 93 -8.52 2.12 11.35
C GLY A 93 -8.10 0.65 11.32
N ILE A 94 -7.35 0.29 10.29
CA ILE A 94 -7.06 -1.10 9.96
C ILE A 94 -5.91 -1.59 10.84
N GLU A 95 -6.13 -2.66 11.58
CA GLU A 95 -5.03 -3.37 12.26
C GLU A 95 -4.20 -4.13 11.22
N HIS A 96 -2.88 -3.98 11.30
CA HIS A 96 -1.93 -4.69 10.45
C HIS A 96 -1.60 -6.04 11.07
N THR A 97 -1.46 -7.08 10.25
CA THR A 97 -0.86 -8.34 10.69
C THR A 97 0.65 -8.13 10.88
N PRO A 98 1.19 -8.17 12.11
CA PRO A 98 2.61 -7.95 12.35
C PRO A 98 3.47 -9.15 11.90
N GLY A 99 4.77 -8.92 11.66
CA GLY A 99 5.78 -9.94 11.42
C GLY A 99 6.11 -10.21 9.95
N HIS A 100 5.77 -9.29 9.05
CA HIS A 100 5.95 -9.52 7.61
C HIS A 100 7.04 -8.67 6.96
N ALA A 101 7.65 -7.71 7.67
CA ALA A 101 8.53 -6.72 7.05
C ALA A 101 7.82 -6.05 5.85
N SER A 102 6.59 -5.62 6.12
CA SER A 102 5.66 -5.05 5.14
C SER A 102 5.85 -3.55 4.96
N ASP A 103 5.26 -3.01 3.89
CA ASP A 103 5.13 -1.56 3.69
C ASP A 103 4.39 -0.86 4.82
N LEU A 104 3.35 -1.48 5.37
CA LEU A 104 2.58 -0.94 6.50
C LEU A 104 3.45 -0.80 7.75
N GLU A 105 4.20 -1.85 8.10
CA GLU A 105 5.13 -1.82 9.25
C GLU A 105 6.27 -0.82 9.04
N ALA A 106 6.85 -0.75 7.83
CA ALA A 106 7.91 0.21 7.55
C ALA A 106 7.44 1.65 7.73
N ILE A 107 6.21 1.96 7.30
CA ILE A 107 5.62 3.28 7.46
C ILE A 107 5.39 3.61 8.93
N ASP A 108 4.80 2.69 9.70
CA ASP A 108 4.55 2.87 11.14
C ASP A 108 5.88 3.04 11.92
N GLU A 109 6.92 2.34 11.50
CA GLU A 109 8.27 2.48 12.06
C GLU A 109 9.01 3.75 11.61
N GLY A 110 8.44 4.56 10.71
CA GLY A 110 9.01 5.84 10.26
C GLY A 110 10.02 5.75 9.10
N TYR A 111 9.89 4.74 8.24
CA TYR A 111 10.70 4.58 7.03
C TYR A 111 9.87 4.85 5.76
N VAL A 112 10.55 5.29 4.70
CA VAL A 112 9.99 5.23 3.34
C VAL A 112 9.94 3.77 2.90
N SER A 113 8.76 3.28 2.51
CA SER A 113 8.59 1.92 2.02
C SER A 113 8.77 1.88 0.50
N VAL A 114 9.46 0.84 0.02
CA VAL A 114 9.64 0.54 -1.41
C VAL A 114 9.22 -0.91 -1.64
N THR A 115 8.10 -1.09 -2.34
CA THR A 115 7.50 -2.40 -2.59
C THR A 115 7.53 -2.70 -4.08
N PRO A 116 8.34 -3.66 -4.56
CA PRO A 116 8.25 -4.14 -5.93
C PRO A 116 6.99 -5.00 -6.09
N LEU A 117 6.18 -4.69 -7.10
CA LEU A 117 4.91 -5.37 -7.38
C LEU A 117 4.92 -5.94 -8.81
N THR A 118 4.29 -7.11 -8.97
CA THR A 118 4.03 -7.73 -10.27
C THR A 118 2.57 -7.56 -10.66
N LEU A 119 2.31 -7.49 -11.97
CA LEU A 119 0.97 -7.48 -12.57
C LEU A 119 0.54 -8.88 -13.05
N ASP A 120 1.41 -9.88 -12.93
CA ASP A 120 1.03 -11.28 -13.08
C ASP A 120 0.64 -11.85 -11.71
N PHE A 121 -0.65 -12.07 -11.53
CA PHE A 121 -1.23 -12.61 -10.31
C PHE A 121 -1.41 -14.13 -10.35
N THR A 122 -0.89 -14.79 -11.38
CA THR A 122 -0.89 -16.25 -11.46
C THR A 122 -0.02 -16.79 -10.34
N HIS A 123 -0.61 -17.58 -9.44
CA HIS A 123 0.15 -18.28 -8.42
C HIS A 123 0.81 -19.52 -9.04
N GLU A 124 1.94 -19.31 -9.70
CA GLU A 124 2.70 -20.31 -10.46
C GLU A 124 2.90 -21.63 -9.70
N ALA A 125 3.20 -21.55 -8.40
CA ALA A 125 3.42 -22.73 -7.56
C ALA A 125 2.19 -23.64 -7.42
N SER A 126 0.98 -23.13 -7.66
CA SER A 126 -0.26 -23.92 -7.62
C SER A 126 -0.61 -24.59 -8.94
N LEU A 127 -0.03 -24.18 -10.07
CA LEU A 127 -0.47 -24.65 -11.39
C LEU A 127 -0.38 -26.17 -11.55
N ALA A 128 0.76 -26.77 -11.19
CA ALA A 128 0.97 -28.21 -11.32
C ALA A 128 -0.04 -29.01 -10.48
N SER A 129 -0.19 -28.65 -9.20
CA SER A 129 -1.13 -29.33 -8.30
C SER A 129 -2.59 -29.20 -8.75
N LEU A 130 -2.97 -28.06 -9.31
CA LEU A 130 -4.33 -27.87 -9.84
C LEU A 130 -4.53 -28.64 -11.15
N ALA A 131 -3.54 -28.69 -12.04
CA ALA A 131 -3.62 -29.45 -13.29
C ALA A 131 -3.84 -30.95 -13.01
N GLU A 132 -3.13 -31.52 -12.04
CA GLU A 132 -3.28 -32.93 -11.63
C GLU A 132 -4.72 -33.28 -11.20
N ARG A 133 -5.47 -32.34 -10.63
CA ARG A 133 -6.87 -32.57 -10.19
C ARG A 133 -7.85 -32.77 -11.36
N TYR A 134 -7.47 -32.34 -12.56
CA TYR A 134 -8.29 -32.43 -13.77
C TYR A 134 -7.75 -33.44 -14.79
N SER A 135 -6.67 -34.15 -14.46
CA SER A 135 -6.20 -35.28 -15.26
C SER A 135 -7.15 -36.48 -15.06
N PRO A 136 -7.60 -37.12 -16.16
CA PRO A 136 -8.52 -38.27 -16.10
C PRO A 136 -7.92 -39.51 -15.44
#